data_AF-A0AAU3QAV4-F1
#
_entry.id   AF-A0AAU3QAV4-F1
#
_cell.length_a   1.000
_cell.length_b   1.000
_cell.length_c   1.000
_cell.angle_alpha   90.00
_cell.angle_beta   90.00
_cell.angle_gamma   90.00
#
_symmetry.space_group_name_H-M   'P 1'
#
loop_
_entity.id
_entity.type
_entity.pdbx_description
1 polymer ?
#
loop_
_entity_poly.entity_id
_entity_poly.type
_entity_poly.pdbx_seq_one_letter_code
_entity_poly.pdbx_strand_id
1 'polypeptide(L)'
;MSSDSNDFRNAQLDDLVASITDDDRSPMPIEPEFLAAGDRIADRLTGQWARRSTREATVTALSHRARGVRVPGFTAEIRAAASDTAGPVQRICDRELGIEFRRSSPDGHATSIDVTAHSDRASAGDIVSIQVTGATQRTELLVVLHEKQQGTLTGQIVTSQITLSDDLQVAVVESSTLTAEHASAVTAAVRNSPTAGRNAWRSIARQLPATHPVRAAVINGLR
;
A
#
# COMPACT_ATOMS: atom_id res chain seq x y z
N MET A 1 -30.14 -31.07 60.15
CA MET A 1 -31.18 -30.25 59.50
C MET A 1 -30.49 -29.24 58.60
N SER A 2 -31.09 -28.93 57.45
CA SER A 2 -30.59 -28.10 56.34
C SER A 2 -29.86 -28.85 55.22
N SER A 3 -30.58 -29.75 54.55
CA SER A 3 -30.21 -30.26 53.22
C SER A 3 -31.38 -30.22 52.22
N ASP A 4 -32.40 -29.39 52.47
CA ASP A 4 -33.63 -29.34 51.65
C ASP A 4 -33.81 -28.06 50.83
N SER A 5 -32.86 -27.11 50.85
CA SER A 5 -33.05 -25.81 50.15
C SER A 5 -32.37 -25.70 48.78
N ASN A 6 -31.59 -26.70 48.34
CA ASN A 6 -30.93 -26.67 47.03
C ASN A 6 -31.69 -27.45 45.94
N ASP A 7 -32.52 -28.43 46.30
CA ASP A 7 -33.27 -29.22 45.30
C ASP A 7 -34.45 -28.45 44.68
N PHE A 8 -35.08 -27.54 45.43
CA PHE A 8 -36.20 -26.74 44.91
C PHE A 8 -35.79 -25.69 43.86
N ARG A 9 -34.54 -25.21 43.88
CA ARG A 9 -34.06 -24.21 42.90
C ARG A 9 -33.65 -24.84 41.57
N ASN A 10 -33.15 -26.07 41.59
CA ASN A 10 -32.78 -26.77 40.36
C ASN A 10 -34.02 -27.23 39.57
N ALA A 11 -35.05 -27.74 40.25
CA ALA A 11 -36.30 -28.14 39.59
C ALA A 11 -36.99 -26.98 38.86
N GLN A 12 -36.90 -25.76 39.39
CA GLN A 12 -37.54 -24.58 38.80
C GLN A 12 -36.75 -23.99 37.61
N LEU A 13 -35.43 -24.22 37.55
CA LEU A 13 -34.59 -23.86 36.41
C LEU A 13 -34.73 -24.86 35.26
N ASP A 14 -34.86 -26.15 35.56
CA ASP A 14 -35.09 -27.18 34.54
C ASP A 14 -36.46 -27.01 33.85
N ASP A 15 -37.49 -26.58 34.60
CA ASP A 15 -38.82 -26.30 34.03
C ASP A 15 -38.81 -25.04 33.14
N LEU A 16 -38.00 -24.04 33.48
CA LEU A 16 -37.82 -22.82 32.67
C LEU A 16 -37.04 -23.12 31.38
N VAL A 17 -36.03 -23.99 31.43
CA VAL A 17 -35.26 -24.43 30.25
C VAL A 17 -36.13 -25.31 29.34
N ALA A 18 -36.95 -26.19 29.91
CA ALA A 18 -37.91 -26.98 29.15
C ALA A 18 -38.93 -26.10 28.40
N SER A 19 -39.40 -25.00 28.99
CA SER A 19 -40.35 -24.07 28.35
C SER A 19 -39.76 -23.20 27.22
N ILE A 20 -38.43 -23.08 27.13
CA ILE A 20 -37.75 -22.31 26.07
C ILE A 20 -37.44 -23.21 24.85
N THR A 21 -37.34 -24.51 25.05
CA THR A 21 -37.12 -25.49 23.98
C THR A 21 -38.40 -25.99 23.30
N ASP A 22 -39.57 -25.59 23.80
CA ASP A 22 -40.89 -25.92 23.21
C ASP A 22 -41.37 -24.81 22.25
N ASP A 23 -40.47 -24.25 21.46
CA ASP A 23 -40.85 -23.51 20.24
C ASP A 23 -41.11 -24.58 19.17
N ASP A 24 -42.30 -25.19 19.24
CA ASP A 24 -42.97 -25.94 18.17
C ASP A 24 -43.24 -25.00 16.98
N ARG A 25 -42.18 -24.42 16.42
CA ARG A 25 -42.15 -23.93 15.06
C ARG A 25 -41.81 -25.11 14.20
N SER A 26 -42.80 -25.98 14.01
CA SER A 26 -42.90 -26.75 12.79
C SER A 26 -42.53 -25.81 11.63
N PRO A 27 -41.42 -26.03 10.91
CA PRO A 27 -41.01 -25.13 9.84
C PRO A 27 -42.17 -25.06 8.86
N MET A 28 -42.72 -23.86 8.66
CA MET A 28 -43.87 -23.69 7.76
C MET A 28 -43.54 -24.41 6.45
N PRO A 29 -44.44 -25.28 5.94
CA PRO A 29 -44.20 -25.97 4.69
C PRO A 29 -43.95 -24.89 3.64
N ILE A 30 -42.73 -24.87 3.10
CA ILE A 30 -42.35 -23.93 2.05
C ILE A 30 -43.28 -24.26 0.88
N GLU A 31 -44.20 -23.35 0.57
CA GLU A 31 -45.18 -23.61 -0.47
C GLU A 31 -44.45 -23.90 -1.79
N PRO A 32 -44.92 -24.87 -2.59
CA PRO A 32 -44.24 -25.30 -3.80
C PRO A 32 -44.01 -24.16 -4.80
N GLU A 33 -44.80 -23.09 -4.70
CA GLU A 33 -44.61 -21.86 -5.47
C GLU A 33 -43.31 -21.12 -5.11
N PHE A 34 -42.90 -21.09 -3.85
CA PHE A 34 -41.64 -20.47 -3.42
C PHE A 34 -40.42 -21.27 -3.88
N LEU A 35 -40.52 -22.60 -3.88
CA LEU A 35 -39.49 -23.47 -4.46
C LEU A 35 -39.37 -23.25 -5.97
N ALA A 36 -40.51 -23.22 -6.69
CA ALA A 36 -40.52 -22.95 -8.12
C ALA A 36 -40.06 -21.52 -8.48
N ALA A 37 -40.23 -20.54 -7.59
CA ALA A 37 -39.66 -19.20 -7.75
C ALA A 37 -38.14 -19.19 -7.51
N GLY A 38 -37.68 -19.94 -6.49
CA GLY A 38 -36.26 -20.14 -6.21
C GLY A 38 -35.52 -20.77 -7.38
N ASP A 39 -36.07 -21.84 -7.96
CA ASP A 39 -35.49 -22.53 -9.11
C ASP A 39 -35.40 -21.62 -10.34
N ARG A 40 -36.44 -20.82 -10.61
CA ARG A 40 -36.41 -19.83 -11.71
C ARG A 40 -35.35 -18.74 -11.51
N ILE A 41 -35.09 -18.33 -10.27
CA ILE A 41 -34.03 -17.36 -9.95
C ILE A 41 -32.66 -18.01 -10.09
N ALA A 42 -32.49 -19.24 -9.59
CA ALA A 42 -31.27 -20.01 -9.73
C ALA A 42 -30.92 -20.23 -11.20
N ASP A 43 -31.87 -20.67 -12.02
CA ASP A 43 -31.71 -20.87 -13.47
C ASP A 43 -31.42 -19.56 -14.21
N ARG A 44 -32.01 -18.44 -13.80
CA ARG A 44 -31.71 -17.14 -14.39
C ARG A 44 -30.27 -16.70 -14.09
N LEU A 45 -29.81 -16.91 -12.85
CA LEU A 45 -28.45 -16.53 -12.43
C LEU A 45 -27.40 -17.45 -13.05
N THR A 46 -27.60 -18.77 -13.01
CA THR A 46 -26.67 -19.75 -13.58
C THR A 46 -26.69 -19.75 -15.11
N GLY A 47 -27.86 -19.54 -15.73
CA GLY A 47 -28.02 -19.40 -17.17
C GLY A 47 -27.32 -18.15 -17.73
N GLN A 48 -27.26 -17.05 -16.97
CA GLN A 48 -26.45 -15.88 -17.32
C GLN A 48 -24.94 -16.14 -17.22
N TRP A 49 -24.50 -17.01 -16.32
CA TRP A 49 -23.10 -17.39 -16.18
C TRP A 49 -22.65 -18.34 -17.30
N ALA A 50 -23.53 -19.24 -17.74
CA ALA A 50 -23.28 -20.14 -18.87
C ALA A 50 -23.29 -19.41 -20.23
N ARG A 51 -23.96 -18.26 -20.35
CA ARG A 51 -23.98 -17.40 -21.55
C ARG A 51 -22.84 -16.37 -21.59
N ARG A 52 -21.78 -16.58 -20.81
CA ARG A 52 -20.59 -15.71 -20.83
C ARG A 52 -19.80 -15.96 -22.11
N SER A 53 -20.03 -15.04 -23.07
CA SER A 53 -19.27 -14.76 -24.28
C SER A 53 -18.08 -15.67 -24.60
N THR A 54 -18.07 -16.22 -25.82
CA THR A 54 -16.91 -16.76 -26.56
C THR A 54 -15.85 -15.70 -26.88
N ARG A 55 -15.67 -14.73 -26.00
CA ARG A 55 -14.60 -13.75 -26.02
C ARG A 55 -13.59 -14.27 -25.02
N GLU A 56 -12.46 -14.76 -25.50
CA GLU A 56 -11.32 -15.14 -24.66
C GLU A 56 -11.08 -14.01 -23.66
N ALA A 57 -11.48 -14.25 -22.41
CA ALA A 57 -11.17 -13.37 -21.32
C ALA A 57 -9.71 -13.62 -21.01
N THR A 58 -8.82 -12.81 -21.60
CA THR A 58 -7.46 -12.69 -21.09
C THR A 58 -7.57 -12.29 -19.63
N VAL A 59 -7.28 -13.24 -18.74
CA VAL A 59 -6.99 -12.98 -17.33
C VAL A 59 -5.71 -12.16 -17.34
N THR A 60 -5.85 -10.85 -17.52
CA THR A 60 -4.82 -9.92 -17.14
C THR A 60 -4.77 -10.06 -15.64
N ALA A 61 -3.70 -10.67 -15.11
CA ALA A 61 -3.41 -10.58 -13.69
C ALA A 61 -3.67 -9.12 -13.30
N LEU A 62 -4.51 -8.90 -12.29
CA LEU A 62 -4.58 -7.61 -11.64
C LEU A 62 -3.17 -7.40 -11.08
N SER A 63 -2.28 -6.84 -11.89
CA SER A 63 -1.04 -6.25 -11.43
C SER A 63 -1.49 -5.37 -10.28
N HIS A 64 -1.06 -5.75 -9.08
CA HIS A 64 -1.36 -5.04 -7.84
C HIS A 64 -1.32 -3.55 -8.17
N ARG A 65 -2.48 -2.89 -8.25
CA ARG A 65 -2.50 -1.43 -8.32
C ARG A 65 -1.79 -1.02 -7.05
N ALA A 66 -0.54 -0.57 -7.20
CA ALA A 66 0.33 -0.27 -6.08
C ALA A 66 -0.44 0.64 -5.13
N ARG A 67 -0.86 0.09 -3.99
CA ARG A 67 -1.73 0.78 -3.05
C ARG A 67 -0.89 1.90 -2.45
N GLY A 68 -1.11 3.12 -2.89
CA GLY A 68 -0.29 4.24 -2.45
C GLY A 68 -0.83 4.91 -1.19
N VAL A 69 0.06 5.52 -0.43
CA VAL A 69 -0.22 6.35 0.73
C VAL A 69 -0.22 7.80 0.34
N ARG A 70 -1.18 8.57 0.85
CA ARG A 70 -1.19 10.03 0.71
C ARG A 70 -0.39 10.66 1.83
N VAL A 71 0.55 11.50 1.44
CA VAL A 71 1.37 12.33 2.32
C VAL A 71 0.92 13.77 2.09
N PRO A 72 0.15 14.37 3.01
CA PRO A 72 -0.30 15.73 2.83
C PRO A 72 0.88 16.72 2.90
N GLY A 73 0.75 17.81 2.16
CA GLY A 73 1.57 19.00 2.29
C GLY A 73 1.56 19.51 3.71
N PHE A 74 2.71 19.99 4.17
CA PHE A 74 2.88 20.52 5.50
C PHE A 74 3.51 21.91 5.46
N THR A 75 2.81 22.86 6.06
CA THR A 75 3.33 24.19 6.35
C THR A 75 3.61 24.30 7.84
N ALA A 76 4.89 24.38 8.22
CA ALA A 76 5.26 24.71 9.59
C ALA A 76 5.10 26.22 9.79
N GLU A 77 4.20 26.65 10.66
CA GLU A 77 4.29 28.01 11.22
C GLU A 77 5.47 28.04 12.20
N ILE A 78 6.60 28.60 11.78
CA ILE A 78 7.76 28.80 12.65
C ILE A 78 7.37 29.87 13.68
N ARG A 79 7.03 29.45 14.91
CA ARG A 79 6.88 30.36 16.05
C ARG A 79 8.28 30.78 16.51
N ALA A 80 8.45 32.09 16.75
CA ALA A 80 9.73 32.80 16.92
C ALA A 80 10.67 32.36 18.08
N ALA A 81 10.42 31.22 18.73
CA ALA A 81 11.19 30.72 19.87
C ALA A 81 11.78 29.31 19.66
N ALA A 82 11.77 28.76 18.45
CA ALA A 82 12.45 27.51 18.15
C ALA A 82 13.95 27.75 17.93
N SER A 83 14.72 27.67 19.01
CA SER A 83 16.17 27.48 18.97
C SER A 83 16.43 26.02 18.60
N ASP A 84 16.53 25.70 17.32
CA ASP A 84 17.38 24.59 16.89
C ASP A 84 17.73 24.70 15.40
N THR A 85 18.98 24.45 15.07
CA THR A 85 19.57 24.44 13.72
C THR A 85 18.98 23.37 12.77
N ALA A 86 17.90 22.69 13.17
CA ALA A 86 17.25 21.65 12.38
C ALA A 86 16.01 22.23 11.69
N GLY A 87 16.05 22.31 10.35
CA GLY A 87 14.88 22.68 9.53
C GLY A 87 13.68 21.75 9.74
N PRO A 88 12.48 22.14 9.27
CA PRO A 88 11.25 21.39 9.49
C PRO A 88 11.35 19.95 8.95
N VAL A 89 10.88 18.99 9.76
CA VAL A 89 10.85 17.56 9.46
C VAL A 89 9.41 17.06 9.53
N GLN A 90 8.96 16.39 8.47
CA GLN A 90 7.71 15.64 8.44
C GLN A 90 8.01 14.15 8.41
N ARG A 91 7.38 13.37 9.30
CA ARG A 91 7.50 11.91 9.36
C ARG A 91 6.13 11.28 9.24
N ILE A 92 6.00 10.30 8.35
CA ILE A 92 4.78 9.53 8.12
C ILE A 92 5.16 8.06 8.14
N CYS A 93 4.47 7.28 8.97
CA CYS A 93 4.66 5.84 9.06
C CYS A 93 3.41 5.17 8.50
N ASP A 94 3.56 4.42 7.42
CA ASP A 94 2.47 3.62 6.87
C ASP A 94 2.70 2.14 7.15
N ARG A 95 1.80 1.55 7.94
CA ARG A 95 1.91 0.15 8.36
C ARG A 95 1.50 -0.83 7.25
N GLU A 96 0.71 -0.40 6.27
CA GLU A 96 0.24 -1.27 5.21
C GLU A 96 1.30 -1.47 4.13
N LEU A 97 1.98 -0.41 3.73
CA LEU A 97 3.20 -0.46 2.93
C LEU A 97 4.40 -0.95 3.75
N GLY A 98 4.34 -0.77 5.08
CA GLY A 98 5.45 -1.09 5.98
C GLY A 98 6.66 -0.20 5.75
N ILE A 99 6.41 1.06 5.37
CA ILE A 99 7.45 2.06 5.14
C ILE A 99 7.25 3.25 6.08
N GLU A 100 8.37 3.81 6.51
CA GLU A 100 8.49 5.13 7.08
C GLU A 100 9.03 6.08 6.02
N PHE A 101 8.31 7.18 5.83
CA PHE A 101 8.66 8.27 4.95
C PHE A 101 9.01 9.49 5.81
N ARG A 102 10.21 10.04 5.61
CA ARG A 102 10.66 11.27 6.26
C ARG A 102 11.03 12.29 5.19
N ARG A 103 10.46 13.49 5.31
CA ARG A 103 10.74 14.64 4.44
C ARG A 103 11.32 15.77 5.28
N SER A 104 12.38 16.41 4.81
CA SER A 104 12.97 17.56 5.48
C SER A 104 13.58 18.53 4.49
N SER A 105 13.54 19.82 4.81
CA SER A 105 14.22 20.87 4.04
C SER A 105 15.17 21.63 4.97
N PRO A 106 16.39 21.14 5.19
CA PRO A 106 17.32 21.74 6.15
C PRO A 106 17.72 23.16 5.73
N ASP A 107 17.91 23.40 4.43
CA ASP A 107 18.44 24.67 3.90
C ASP A 107 17.38 25.49 3.15
N GLY A 108 16.12 25.05 3.15
CA GLY A 108 15.01 25.70 2.42
C GLY A 108 15.05 25.54 0.89
N HIS A 109 16.20 25.21 0.31
CA HIS A 109 16.40 25.12 -1.15
C HIS A 109 16.17 23.74 -1.75
N ALA A 110 16.36 22.68 -0.96
CA ALA A 110 16.21 21.31 -1.39
C ALA A 110 15.49 20.49 -0.33
N THR A 111 14.70 19.54 -0.80
CA THR A 111 13.97 18.59 0.03
C THR A 111 14.71 17.26 0.02
N SER A 112 15.15 16.81 1.20
CA SER A 112 15.59 15.44 1.44
C SER A 112 14.37 14.58 1.74
N ILE A 113 14.28 13.46 1.05
CA ILE A 113 13.32 12.40 1.32
C ILE A 113 14.11 11.16 1.70
N ASP A 114 13.88 10.67 2.91
CA ASP A 114 14.42 9.43 3.43
C ASP A 114 13.28 8.43 3.59
N VAL A 115 13.48 7.22 3.06
CA VAL A 115 12.53 6.12 3.21
C VAL A 115 13.22 4.99 3.95
N THR A 116 12.51 4.41 4.92
CA THR A 116 12.94 3.20 5.62
C THR A 116 11.82 2.17 5.53
N ALA A 117 12.12 0.95 5.11
CA ALA A 117 11.17 -0.14 5.13
C ALA A 117 11.40 -1.02 6.37
N HIS A 118 10.30 -1.37 7.04
CA HIS A 118 10.28 -2.09 8.32
C HIS A 118 9.53 -3.43 8.24
N SER A 119 8.99 -3.77 7.07
CA SER A 119 8.25 -5.01 6.83
C SER A 119 8.99 -5.93 5.87
N ASP A 120 8.57 -7.19 5.87
CA ASP A 120 8.91 -8.22 4.88
C ASP A 120 8.25 -7.98 3.51
N ARG A 121 7.52 -6.87 3.34
CA ARG A 121 6.78 -6.54 2.11
C ARG A 121 7.60 -5.79 1.07
N ALA A 122 8.80 -5.33 1.44
CA ALA A 122 9.73 -4.66 0.54
C ALA A 122 11.03 -5.45 0.47
N SER A 123 11.67 -5.40 -0.69
CA SER A 123 12.94 -6.06 -0.98
C SER A 123 14.00 -5.03 -1.40
N ALA A 124 15.27 -5.40 -1.26
CA ALA A 124 16.35 -4.62 -1.85
C ALA A 124 16.18 -4.56 -3.37
N GLY A 125 16.24 -3.35 -3.93
CA GLY A 125 16.00 -3.09 -5.35
C GLY A 125 14.57 -2.67 -5.67
N ASP A 126 13.63 -2.75 -4.72
CA ASP A 126 12.32 -2.14 -4.89
C ASP A 126 12.43 -0.62 -4.96
N ILE A 127 11.46 -0.03 -5.65
CA ILE A 127 11.42 1.40 -5.94
C ILE A 127 10.22 2.02 -5.23
N VAL A 128 10.47 3.07 -4.47
CA VAL A 128 9.42 3.92 -3.92
C VAL A 128 9.15 5.01 -4.95
N SER A 129 8.00 4.95 -5.62
CA SER A 129 7.50 6.00 -6.51
C SER A 129 6.75 7.05 -5.69
N ILE A 130 7.13 8.30 -5.87
CA ILE A 130 6.57 9.46 -5.19
C ILE A 130 6.05 10.41 -6.26
N GLN A 131 4.74 10.56 -6.33
CA GLN A 131 4.07 11.43 -7.28
C GLN A 131 3.56 12.68 -6.58
N VAL A 132 3.83 13.85 -7.14
CA VAL A 132 3.24 15.10 -6.64
C VAL A 132 1.79 15.17 -7.11
N THR A 133 0.85 15.25 -6.18
CA THR A 133 -0.57 15.38 -6.51
C THR A 133 -0.94 16.85 -6.69
N GLY A 134 -1.78 17.15 -7.70
CA GLY A 134 -2.27 18.52 -7.93
C GLY A 134 -1.30 19.44 -8.69
N ALA A 135 -0.09 18.99 -9.02
CA ALA A 135 0.82 19.74 -9.86
C ALA A 135 0.35 19.78 -11.33
N THR A 136 0.53 20.92 -12.01
CA THR A 136 0.23 21.08 -13.44
C THR A 136 1.12 20.24 -14.34
N GLN A 137 2.31 19.86 -13.85
CA GLN A 137 3.20 18.91 -14.50
C GLN A 137 3.33 17.66 -13.64
N ARG A 138 3.24 16.48 -14.28
CA ARG A 138 3.46 15.19 -13.62
C ARG A 138 4.92 15.11 -13.16
N THR A 139 5.12 15.33 -11.87
CA THR A 139 6.42 15.18 -11.21
C THR A 139 6.44 13.85 -10.50
N GLU A 140 7.37 12.97 -10.91
CA GLU A 140 7.57 11.66 -10.34
C GLU A 140 9.02 11.53 -9.87
N LEU A 141 9.19 11.24 -8.59
CA LEU A 141 10.48 10.97 -7.96
C LEU A 141 10.55 9.48 -7.63
N LEU A 142 11.72 8.89 -7.86
CA LEU A 142 11.96 7.47 -7.59
C LEU A 142 13.06 7.33 -6.56
N VAL A 143 12.82 6.51 -5.54
CA VAL A 143 13.81 6.18 -4.50
C VAL A 143 14.04 4.69 -4.50
N VAL A 144 15.29 4.25 -4.71
CA VAL A 144 15.64 2.84 -4.65
C VAL A 144 15.90 2.41 -3.21
N LEU A 145 15.22 1.35 -2.78
CA LEU A 145 15.48 0.69 -1.50
C LEU A 145 16.70 -0.21 -1.62
N HIS A 146 17.59 -0.12 -0.64
CA HIS A 146 18.78 -0.93 -0.53
C HIS A 146 19.05 -1.25 0.93
N GLU A 147 19.75 -2.36 1.16
CA GLU A 147 20.12 -2.75 2.52
C GLU A 147 21.15 -1.79 3.10
N LYS A 148 20.85 -1.31 4.31
CA LYS A 148 21.81 -0.71 5.23
C LYS A 148 22.30 -1.79 6.20
N GLN A 149 23.09 -1.38 7.18
CA GLN A 149 23.52 -2.21 8.30
C GLN A 149 22.31 -2.90 8.98
N GLN A 150 22.52 -4.14 9.41
CA GLN A 150 21.52 -4.96 10.14
C GLN A 150 20.26 -5.32 9.33
N GLY A 151 20.34 -5.35 7.99
CA GLY A 151 19.23 -5.81 7.14
C GLY A 151 18.06 -4.82 7.02
N THR A 152 18.21 -3.59 7.52
CA THR A 152 17.20 -2.55 7.35
C THR A 152 17.26 -2.00 5.93
N LEU A 153 16.12 -2.00 5.23
CA LEU A 153 16.01 -1.42 3.90
C LEU A 153 15.78 0.09 3.98
N THR A 154 16.56 0.85 3.23
CA THR A 154 16.48 2.31 3.19
C THR A 154 16.67 2.85 1.78
N GLY A 155 16.21 4.06 1.54
CA GLY A 155 16.48 4.81 0.34
C GLY A 155 16.44 6.30 0.62
N GLN A 156 17.15 7.09 -0.18
CA GLN A 156 17.18 8.54 -0.04
C GLN A 156 17.25 9.21 -1.40
N ILE A 157 16.60 10.36 -1.52
CA ILE A 157 16.75 11.29 -2.64
C ILE A 157 16.74 12.73 -2.13
N VAL A 158 17.57 13.59 -2.72
CA VAL A 158 17.60 15.03 -2.43
C VAL A 158 17.23 15.80 -3.70
N THR A 159 16.13 16.55 -3.68
CA THR A 159 15.60 17.21 -4.88
C THR A 159 15.07 18.61 -4.59
N SER A 160 15.19 19.50 -5.56
CA SER A 160 14.58 20.84 -5.55
C SER A 160 13.23 20.88 -6.28
N GLN A 161 12.76 19.74 -6.82
CA GLN A 161 11.52 19.66 -7.59
C GLN A 161 10.26 19.64 -6.73
N ILE A 162 10.41 19.39 -5.43
CA ILE A 162 9.31 19.39 -4.47
C ILE A 162 9.73 20.16 -3.21
N THR A 163 8.73 20.61 -2.49
CA THR A 163 8.80 21.33 -1.22
C THR A 163 8.07 20.54 -0.13
N LEU A 164 8.10 21.02 1.11
CA LEU A 164 7.31 20.46 2.20
C LEU A 164 5.81 20.70 2.04
N SER A 165 5.42 21.73 1.29
CA SER A 165 4.02 22.10 1.08
C SER A 165 3.29 21.24 0.05
N ASP A 166 4.03 20.41 -0.71
CA ASP A 166 3.44 19.57 -1.74
C ASP A 166 2.75 18.33 -1.14
N ASP A 167 1.55 18.05 -1.64
CA ASP A 167 0.85 16.79 -1.42
C ASP A 167 1.48 15.70 -2.30
N LEU A 168 1.77 14.54 -1.70
CA LEU A 168 2.41 13.42 -2.38
C LEU A 168 1.57 12.15 -2.31
N GLN A 169 1.66 11.35 -3.36
CA GLN A 169 1.17 9.98 -3.42
C GLN A 169 2.39 9.06 -3.50
N VAL A 170 2.59 8.22 -2.49
CA VAL A 170 3.75 7.35 -2.34
C VAL A 170 3.33 5.90 -2.55
N ALA A 171 4.04 5.14 -3.37
CA ALA A 171 3.80 3.72 -3.56
C ALA A 171 5.13 2.95 -3.67
N VAL A 172 5.12 1.69 -3.28
CA VAL A 172 6.25 0.77 -3.51
C VAL A 172 5.95 -0.04 -4.76
N VAL A 173 6.90 -0.08 -5.68
CA VAL A 173 6.82 -0.80 -6.96
C VAL A 173 8.10 -1.59 -7.19
N GLU A 174 7.99 -2.73 -7.88
CA GLU A 174 9.16 -3.52 -8.26
C GLU A 174 9.96 -2.80 -9.35
N SER A 175 11.29 -2.98 -9.35
CA SER A 175 12.13 -2.42 -10.43
C SER A 175 11.78 -2.98 -11.82
N SER A 176 11.21 -4.18 -11.89
CA SER A 176 10.74 -4.85 -13.10
C SER A 176 9.61 -4.11 -13.83
N THR A 177 8.84 -3.28 -13.12
CA THR A 177 7.72 -2.53 -13.70
C THR A 177 8.15 -1.22 -14.35
N LEU A 178 9.42 -0.83 -14.22
CA LEU A 178 9.93 0.40 -14.82
C LEU A 178 10.06 0.26 -16.34
N THR A 179 9.22 1.00 -17.05
CA THR A 179 9.21 1.07 -18.52
C THR A 179 10.00 2.28 -19.05
N ALA A 180 10.04 2.44 -20.38
CA ALA A 180 10.64 3.60 -21.04
C ALA A 180 10.05 4.94 -20.59
N GLU A 181 8.78 4.97 -20.19
CA GLU A 181 8.10 6.19 -19.72
C GLU A 181 8.73 6.76 -18.46
N HIS A 182 9.37 5.92 -17.65
CA HIS A 182 10.03 6.32 -16.40
C HIS A 182 11.49 6.75 -16.59
N ALA A 183 12.04 6.70 -17.82
CA ALA A 183 13.47 6.91 -18.06
C ALA A 183 13.99 8.27 -17.59
N SER A 184 13.20 9.34 -17.75
CA SER A 184 13.56 10.67 -17.26
C SER A 184 13.59 10.73 -15.73
N ALA A 185 12.56 10.16 -15.08
CA ALA A 185 12.47 10.07 -13.62
C ALA A 185 13.61 9.24 -13.03
N VAL A 186 13.97 8.11 -13.65
CA VAL A 186 15.12 7.28 -13.27
C VAL A 186 16.43 8.07 -13.38
N THR A 187 16.62 8.78 -14.49
CA THR A 187 17.84 9.60 -14.69
C THR A 187 17.96 10.66 -13.60
N ALA A 188 16.87 11.37 -13.29
CA ALA A 188 16.83 12.37 -12.22
C ALA A 188 17.06 11.73 -10.84
N ALA A 189 16.40 10.60 -10.55
CA ALA A 189 16.56 9.85 -9.32
C ALA A 189 18.03 9.46 -9.07
N VAL A 190 18.72 8.94 -10.08
CA VAL A 190 20.13 8.55 -9.96
C VAL A 190 21.03 9.76 -9.66
N ARG A 191 20.80 10.91 -10.31
CA ARG A 191 21.57 12.14 -10.09
C ARG A 191 21.39 12.68 -8.68
N ASN A 192 20.16 12.61 -8.18
CA ASN A 192 19.73 13.16 -6.91
C ASN A 192 19.87 12.18 -5.73
N SER A 193 20.31 10.95 -6.01
CA SER A 193 20.56 9.92 -5.00
C SER A 193 21.96 10.08 -4.39
N PRO A 194 22.13 9.79 -3.08
CA PRO A 194 23.45 9.65 -2.50
C PRO A 194 24.20 8.45 -3.08
N THR A 195 25.50 8.32 -2.75
CA THR A 195 26.38 7.26 -3.27
C THR A 195 25.80 5.85 -3.10
N ALA A 196 25.18 5.55 -1.95
CA ALA A 196 24.57 4.24 -1.70
C ALA A 196 23.37 3.98 -2.64
N GLY A 197 22.50 4.97 -2.83
CA GLY A 197 21.41 4.89 -3.81
C GLY A 197 21.93 4.74 -5.24
N ARG A 198 22.98 5.46 -5.63
CA ARG A 198 23.64 5.31 -6.94
C ARG A 198 24.24 3.90 -7.14
N ASN A 199 24.79 3.31 -6.08
CA ASN A 199 25.27 1.92 -6.11
C ASN A 199 24.11 0.94 -6.32
N ALA A 200 22.98 1.16 -5.63
CA ALA A 200 21.79 0.33 -5.76
C ALA A 200 21.20 0.39 -7.18
N TRP A 201 21.09 1.61 -7.74
CA TRP A 201 20.71 1.79 -9.15
C TRP A 201 21.66 1.09 -10.12
N ARG A 202 22.98 1.13 -9.87
CA ARG A 202 23.95 0.34 -10.66
C ARG A 202 23.71 -1.15 -10.58
N SER A 203 23.31 -1.68 -9.41
CA SER A 203 22.98 -3.09 -9.24
C SER A 203 21.78 -3.48 -10.10
N ILE A 204 20.70 -2.70 -10.04
CA ILE A 204 19.50 -2.89 -10.88
C ILE A 204 19.88 -2.87 -12.36
N ALA A 205 20.63 -1.85 -12.80
CA ALA A 205 21.03 -1.70 -14.19
C ALA A 205 21.87 -2.88 -14.73
N ARG A 206 22.64 -3.56 -13.88
CA ARG A 206 23.43 -4.75 -14.27
C ARG A 206 22.57 -5.98 -14.51
N GLN A 207 21.45 -6.09 -13.81
CA GLN A 207 20.51 -7.21 -13.97
C GLN A 207 19.62 -7.05 -15.21
N LEU A 208 19.52 -5.84 -15.75
CA LEU A 208 18.72 -5.53 -16.92
C LEU A 208 19.47 -5.79 -18.26
N PRO A 209 18.75 -6.19 -19.33
CA PRO A 209 19.31 -6.31 -20.67
C PRO A 209 19.98 -5.01 -21.14
N ALA A 210 21.02 -5.13 -22.00
CA ALA A 210 21.76 -3.98 -22.51
C ALA A 210 20.88 -2.97 -23.27
N THR A 211 19.84 -3.44 -23.93
CA THR A 211 18.87 -2.64 -24.69
C THR A 211 17.74 -2.06 -23.83
N HIS A 212 17.71 -2.36 -22.53
CA HIS A 212 16.62 -1.93 -21.66
C HIS A 212 16.67 -0.41 -21.41
N PRO A 213 15.57 0.35 -21.62
CA PRO A 213 15.57 1.82 -21.51
C PRO A 213 15.98 2.32 -20.11
N VAL A 214 15.56 1.61 -19.05
CA VAL A 214 15.94 1.95 -17.66
C VAL A 214 17.44 1.81 -17.44
N ARG A 215 18.11 0.82 -18.06
CA ARG A 215 19.56 0.67 -17.94
C ARG A 215 20.28 1.87 -18.56
N ALA A 216 19.85 2.30 -19.74
CA ALA A 216 20.38 3.49 -20.38
C ALA A 216 20.15 4.76 -19.52
N ALA A 217 18.95 4.91 -18.95
CA ALA A 217 18.62 6.00 -18.03
C ALA A 217 19.53 6.03 -16.79
N VAL A 218 19.77 4.87 -16.17
CA VAL A 218 20.69 4.79 -15.02
C VAL A 218 22.11 5.20 -15.42
N ILE A 219 22.62 4.69 -16.55
CA ILE A 219 23.96 5.06 -17.04
C ILE A 219 24.06 6.57 -17.30
N ASN A 220 23.03 7.16 -17.91
CA ASN A 220 22.98 8.60 -18.17
C ASN A 220 22.92 9.45 -16.89
N GLY A 221 22.26 8.95 -15.84
CA GLY A 221 22.21 9.62 -14.54
C GLY A 221 23.51 9.52 -13.73
N LEU A 222 24.37 8.54 -14.04
CA LEU A 222 25.65 8.37 -13.36
C LEU A 222 26.77 9.25 -13.93
N ARG A 223 26.60 9.74 -15.16
CA ARG A 223 27.48 10.73 -15.80
C ARG A 223 27.24 12.09 -15.19
#